data_AF-A0A821F3N4-F1
#
_entry.id   AF-A0A821F3N4-F1
#
_cell.length_a   1.000
_cell.length_b   1.000
_cell.length_c   1.000
_cell.angle_alpha   90.00
_cell.angle_beta   90.00
_cell.angle_gamma   90.00
#
_symmetry.space_group_name_H-M   'P 1'
#
loop_
_entity.id
_entity.type
_entity.pdbx_description
1 polymer ?
#
loop_
_entity_poly.entity_id
_entity_poly.type
_entity_poly.pdbx_seq_one_letter_code
_entity_poly.pdbx_strand_id
1 'polypeptide(L)'
;PNNVLPQFGEVSITTSSTALASLTDAIVSLYTYPYECTEQLSSRLLGLQSLWNVLQAFHCKELPDISVLTTRLESDINKLKGRQYSNGGFGYWTNQNNSHADPYMSIHVAHCLAVIVNKKVFYVDVNMVKKSLKYLENIESEIDQLPYSKYWSERTRFSLMSYALYVRAKYRQNVADQALQLFQRSGFDKLSLEASGWLLIVLSINKNNHKNDIIDIIYTHFKGKVSETSETANFITSYGDDGQSVMLHSNQRTDAILLESLLHIDPNSTLCTKLCKGLQAHKVKGAWKSTQENCFVLIALDKYFHIKEEDTPDFVAHIWLDNDYCGQHQYKGKIIS
;
A
#
# COMPACT_ATOMS: atom_id res chain seq x y z
N PRO A 1 -32.97 22.43 -12.89
CA PRO A 1 -33.12 23.37 -11.74
C PRO A 1 -33.45 24.77 -12.24
N ASN A 2 -34.49 25.41 -11.70
CA ASN A 2 -35.08 26.66 -12.23
C ASN A 2 -34.19 27.92 -12.09
N ASN A 3 -32.97 27.79 -11.54
CA ASN A 3 -32.04 28.89 -11.29
C ASN A 3 -30.67 28.73 -11.99
N VAL A 4 -30.56 27.92 -13.06
CA VAL A 4 -29.31 27.78 -13.84
C VAL A 4 -29.37 28.73 -15.03
N LEU A 5 -28.39 29.63 -15.17
CA LEU A 5 -28.24 30.46 -16.37
C LEU A 5 -27.89 29.53 -17.55
N PRO A 6 -28.68 29.48 -18.63
CA PRO A 6 -28.47 28.54 -19.74
C PRO A 6 -27.14 28.74 -20.50
N GLN A 7 -26.49 29.88 -20.27
CA GLN A 7 -25.21 30.27 -20.89
C GLN A 7 -24.00 29.81 -20.06
N PHE A 8 -24.22 29.27 -18.86
CA PHE A 8 -23.19 28.84 -17.93
C PHE A 8 -23.38 27.36 -17.60
N GLY A 9 -22.57 26.53 -18.25
CA GLY A 9 -22.47 25.11 -18.00
C GLY A 9 -21.30 24.57 -18.80
N GLU A 10 -20.28 24.06 -18.12
CA GLU A 10 -19.18 23.34 -18.74
C GLU A 10 -19.32 21.87 -18.37
N VAL A 11 -19.30 21.00 -19.38
CA VAL A 11 -19.15 19.56 -19.20
C VAL A 11 -17.75 19.21 -19.71
N SER A 12 -16.86 18.88 -18.78
CA SER A 12 -15.52 18.39 -19.12
C SER A 12 -15.51 16.87 -18.98
N ILE A 13 -15.09 16.20 -20.04
CA ILE A 13 -14.90 14.75 -20.07
C ILE A 13 -13.40 14.50 -20.16
N THR A 14 -12.86 13.78 -19.18
CA THR A 14 -11.47 13.31 -19.20
C THR A 14 -11.47 11.81 -19.43
N THR A 15 -10.67 11.35 -20.38
CA THR A 15 -10.57 9.93 -20.70
C THR A 15 -9.12 9.46 -20.54
N SER A 16 -8.93 8.16 -20.30
CA SER A 16 -7.60 7.56 -20.15
C SER A 16 -7.58 6.18 -20.76
N SER A 17 -6.44 5.82 -21.35
CA SER A 17 -6.14 4.46 -21.82
C SER A 17 -5.65 3.50 -20.75
N THR A 18 -5.51 3.98 -19.51
CA THR A 18 -5.14 3.17 -18.34
C THR A 18 -5.98 3.51 -17.13
N ALA A 19 -6.37 2.49 -16.37
CA ALA A 19 -7.07 2.70 -15.11
C ALA A 19 -6.16 3.28 -14.02
N LEU A 20 -4.83 3.34 -14.20
CA LEU A 20 -3.90 4.04 -13.31
C LEU A 20 -4.26 5.53 -13.15
N ALA A 21 -4.83 6.15 -14.20
CA ALA A 21 -5.31 7.53 -14.13
C ALA A 21 -6.37 7.74 -13.04
N SER A 22 -7.18 6.71 -12.75
CA SER A 22 -8.22 6.75 -11.73
C SER A 22 -7.70 6.80 -10.29
N LEU A 23 -6.37 6.71 -10.12
CA LEU A 23 -5.68 6.77 -8.83
C LEU A 23 -5.11 8.16 -8.52
N THR A 24 -5.22 9.11 -9.46
CA THR A 24 -4.63 10.45 -9.34
C THR A 24 -5.16 11.20 -8.11
N ASP A 25 -6.47 11.15 -7.85
CA ASP A 25 -7.08 11.82 -6.69
C ASP A 25 -6.54 11.30 -5.35
N ALA A 26 -6.26 10.00 -5.25
CA ALA A 26 -5.65 9.41 -4.05
C ALA A 26 -4.20 9.90 -3.85
N ILE A 27 -3.47 10.16 -4.95
CA ILE A 27 -2.15 10.81 -4.88
C ILE A 27 -2.28 12.27 -4.43
N VAL A 28 -3.21 13.03 -5.00
CA VAL A 28 -3.49 14.41 -4.58
C VAL A 28 -3.84 14.45 -3.10
N SER A 29 -4.68 13.52 -2.62
CA SER A 29 -5.04 13.39 -1.22
C SER A 29 -3.82 13.14 -0.33
N LEU A 30 -2.91 12.24 -0.71
CA LEU A 30 -1.66 12.01 0.02
C LEU A 30 -0.73 13.22 0.00
N TYR A 31 -0.60 13.88 -1.15
CA TYR A 31 0.29 15.02 -1.33
C TYR A 31 -0.16 16.23 -0.49
N THR A 32 -1.45 16.53 -0.52
CA THR A 32 -2.07 17.69 0.16
C THR A 32 -2.37 17.45 1.64
N TYR A 33 -2.18 16.23 2.14
CA TYR A 33 -2.44 15.91 3.54
C TYR A 33 -1.59 16.79 4.49
N PRO A 34 -2.21 17.52 5.43
CA PRO A 34 -1.55 18.64 6.12
C PRO A 34 -0.61 18.20 7.24
N TYR A 35 -0.79 16.99 7.75
CA TYR A 35 0.01 16.48 8.87
C TYR A 35 1.29 15.80 8.38
N GLU A 36 2.31 15.86 9.23
CA GLU A 36 3.66 15.43 8.89
C GLU A 36 4.23 14.47 9.95
N CYS A 37 3.40 13.70 10.65
CA CYS A 37 3.93 12.64 11.51
C CYS A 37 4.60 11.57 10.63
N THR A 38 5.43 10.73 11.24
CA THR A 38 6.27 9.75 10.54
C THR A 38 5.45 8.82 9.65
N GLU A 39 4.27 8.44 10.11
CA GLU A 39 3.25 7.73 9.33
C GLU A 39 2.92 8.47 8.03
N GLN A 40 2.51 9.73 8.13
CA GLN A 40 2.06 10.50 6.97
C GLN A 40 3.18 10.74 5.96
N LEU A 41 4.39 11.08 6.46
CA LEU A 41 5.55 11.28 5.59
C LEU A 41 5.87 10.00 4.80
N SER A 42 5.92 8.86 5.49
CA SER A 42 6.22 7.58 4.85
C SER A 42 5.10 7.09 3.94
N SER A 43 3.82 7.28 4.30
CA SER A 43 2.66 6.95 3.46
C SER A 43 2.59 7.81 2.20
N ARG A 44 2.88 9.12 2.30
CA ARG A 44 2.97 10.01 1.13
C ARG A 44 4.08 9.55 0.18
N LEU A 45 5.29 9.34 0.71
CA LEU A 45 6.42 8.83 -0.07
C LEU A 45 6.08 7.48 -0.73
N LEU A 46 5.49 6.55 0.01
CA LEU A 46 5.15 5.21 -0.47
C LEU A 46 4.11 5.24 -1.60
N GLY A 47 3.05 6.04 -1.44
CA GLY A 47 2.01 6.20 -2.46
C GLY A 47 2.54 6.87 -3.73
N LEU A 48 3.22 8.03 -3.60
CA LEU A 48 3.75 8.77 -4.76
C LEU A 48 4.84 7.98 -5.50
N GLN A 49 5.69 7.25 -4.78
CA GLN A 49 6.73 6.43 -5.39
C GLN A 49 6.18 5.26 -6.21
N SER A 50 5.01 4.72 -5.81
CA SER A 50 4.37 3.61 -6.51
C SER A 50 3.92 4.04 -7.91
N LEU A 51 3.41 5.26 -8.05
CA LEU A 51 2.92 5.83 -9.31
C LEU A 51 3.88 6.84 -9.95
N TRP A 52 5.17 6.84 -9.58
CA TRP A 52 6.09 7.90 -10.01
C TRP A 52 6.18 8.06 -11.54
N ASN A 53 6.26 6.95 -12.29
CA ASN A 53 6.31 6.99 -13.76
C ASN A 53 5.00 7.53 -14.37
N VAL A 54 3.86 7.23 -13.73
CA VAL A 54 2.54 7.76 -14.11
C VAL A 54 2.53 9.27 -13.89
N LEU A 55 2.97 9.75 -12.72
CA LEU A 55 3.06 11.18 -12.43
C LEU A 55 3.99 11.92 -13.39
N GLN A 56 5.09 11.30 -13.84
CA GLN A 56 5.98 11.91 -14.84
C GLN A 56 5.36 11.93 -16.24
N ALA A 57 4.63 10.89 -16.61
CA ALA A 57 3.99 10.80 -17.91
C ALA A 57 2.73 11.68 -18.03
N PHE A 58 2.09 12.00 -16.91
CA PHE A 58 0.79 12.68 -16.89
C PHE A 58 0.83 13.97 -16.07
N HIS A 59 0.43 15.08 -16.70
CA HIS A 59 0.24 16.35 -16.02
C HIS A 59 -1.07 16.34 -15.22
N CYS A 60 -0.99 16.03 -13.93
CA CYS A 60 -2.10 16.26 -13.01
C CYS A 60 -2.15 17.75 -12.64
N LYS A 61 -3.20 18.47 -13.06
CA LYS A 61 -3.37 19.91 -12.81
C LYS A 61 -3.39 20.28 -11.32
N GLU A 62 -3.78 19.36 -10.45
CA GLU A 62 -3.87 19.56 -9.00
C GLU A 62 -2.55 19.32 -8.27
N LEU A 63 -1.56 18.73 -8.95
CA LEU A 63 -0.21 18.54 -8.41
C LEU A 63 0.73 19.60 -9.01
N PRO A 64 1.72 20.06 -8.24
CA PRO A 64 2.75 20.92 -8.81
C PRO A 64 3.66 20.13 -9.75
N ASP A 65 4.53 20.86 -10.46
CA ASP A 65 5.51 20.27 -11.36
C ASP A 65 6.41 19.25 -10.65
N ILE A 66 6.93 18.29 -11.43
CA ILE A 66 7.78 17.19 -10.95
C ILE A 66 8.97 17.68 -10.12
N SER A 67 9.58 18.83 -10.44
CA SER A 67 10.70 19.41 -9.69
C SER A 67 10.30 19.82 -8.26
N VAL A 68 9.11 20.40 -8.10
CA VAL A 68 8.55 20.79 -6.79
C VAL A 68 8.15 19.55 -6.00
N LEU A 69 7.51 18.56 -6.64
CA LEU A 69 7.21 17.27 -6.03
C LEU A 69 8.48 16.58 -5.51
N THR A 70 9.53 16.53 -6.35
CA THR A 70 10.82 15.94 -6.01
C THR A 70 11.42 16.60 -4.77
N THR A 71 11.49 17.95 -4.77
CA THR A 71 12.01 18.73 -3.64
C THR A 71 11.24 18.45 -2.34
N ARG A 72 9.91 18.34 -2.42
CA ARG A 72 9.07 18.03 -1.26
C ARG A 72 9.35 16.62 -0.72
N LEU A 73 9.45 15.62 -1.59
CA LEU A 73 9.71 14.24 -1.18
C LEU A 73 11.12 14.05 -0.61
N GLU A 74 12.12 14.74 -1.15
CA GLU A 74 13.47 14.77 -0.55
C GLU A 74 13.46 15.41 0.85
N SER A 75 12.67 16.48 1.04
CA SER A 75 12.46 17.07 2.37
C SER A 75 11.81 16.07 3.34
N ASP A 76 10.83 15.29 2.89
CA ASP A 76 10.19 14.25 3.69
C ASP A 76 11.17 13.13 4.09
N ILE A 77 12.03 12.67 3.18
CA ILE A 77 13.09 11.69 3.47
C ILE A 77 14.06 12.24 4.53
N ASN A 78 14.45 13.51 4.40
CA ASN A 78 15.33 14.17 5.38
C ASN A 78 14.68 14.31 6.76
N LYS A 79 13.38 14.62 6.83
CA LYS A 79 12.62 14.62 8.09
C LYS A 79 12.58 13.24 8.72
N LEU A 80 12.33 12.19 7.94
CA LEU A 80 12.36 10.82 8.44
C LEU A 80 13.74 10.46 9.00
N LYS A 81 14.82 10.80 8.29
CA LYS A 81 16.19 10.60 8.79
C LYS A 81 16.42 11.28 10.14
N GLY A 82 15.91 12.49 10.33
CA GLY A 82 15.98 13.21 11.62
C GLY A 82 15.16 12.59 12.76
N ARG A 83 14.24 11.67 12.46
CA ARG A 83 13.39 10.96 13.45
C ARG A 83 13.84 9.54 13.75
N GLN A 84 14.95 9.09 13.18
CA GLN A 84 15.51 7.77 13.44
C GLN A 84 16.23 7.74 14.79
N TYR A 85 15.91 6.75 15.61
CA TYR A 85 16.60 6.45 16.85
C TYR A 85 17.96 5.76 16.60
N SER A 86 18.80 5.71 17.62
CA SER A 86 20.12 5.04 17.56
C SER A 86 20.00 3.54 17.28
N ASN A 87 18.98 2.86 17.82
CA ASN A 87 18.66 1.45 17.54
C ASN A 87 18.05 1.23 16.13
N GLY A 88 17.79 2.30 15.38
CA GLY A 88 17.31 2.26 14.00
C GLY A 88 15.81 2.33 13.80
N GLY A 89 15.02 2.30 14.88
CA GLY A 89 13.58 2.53 14.84
C GLY A 89 13.21 4.01 14.68
N PHE A 90 11.92 4.31 14.62
CA PHE A 90 11.38 5.66 14.38
C PHE A 90 10.27 5.98 15.38
N GLY A 91 10.19 7.25 15.79
CA GLY A 91 9.08 7.78 16.59
C GLY A 91 8.05 8.51 15.72
N TYR A 92 6.93 8.93 16.31
CA TYR A 92 5.85 9.62 15.60
C TYR A 92 6.24 11.00 15.06
N TRP A 93 6.98 11.80 15.83
CA TRP A 93 7.27 13.21 15.49
C TRP A 93 8.75 13.59 15.64
N THR A 94 9.45 12.94 16.55
CA THR A 94 10.84 13.19 16.92
C THR A 94 11.46 11.91 17.48
N ASN A 95 12.79 11.85 17.54
CA ASN A 95 13.55 10.83 18.26
C ASN A 95 14.00 11.27 19.66
N GLN A 96 13.62 12.48 20.11
CA GLN A 96 14.16 13.07 21.34
C GLN A 96 13.24 12.92 22.56
N ASN A 97 11.92 12.91 22.36
CA ASN A 97 10.96 13.07 23.46
C ASN A 97 10.41 11.75 24.02
N ASN A 98 10.68 10.62 23.35
CA ASN A 98 10.29 9.29 23.82
C ASN A 98 11.55 8.42 23.95
N SER A 99 11.59 7.56 24.98
CA SER A 99 12.72 6.65 25.20
C SER A 99 12.76 5.46 24.22
N HIS A 100 11.68 5.23 23.47
CA HIS A 100 11.56 4.08 22.59
C HIS A 100 11.00 4.47 21.22
N ALA A 101 11.50 3.80 20.19
CA ALA A 101 10.92 3.80 18.86
C ALA A 101 9.55 3.10 18.87
N ASP A 102 8.65 3.53 17.99
CA ASP A 102 7.37 2.85 17.77
C ASP A 102 7.55 1.74 16.71
N PRO A 103 7.19 0.48 17.01
CA PRO A 103 7.41 -0.64 16.10
C PRO A 103 6.70 -0.47 14.76
N TYR A 104 5.46 0.01 14.77
CA TYR A 104 4.68 0.17 13.55
C TYR A 104 5.27 1.27 12.66
N MET A 105 5.56 2.45 13.23
CA MET A 105 6.23 3.54 12.51
C MET A 105 7.56 3.05 11.91
N SER A 106 8.32 2.25 12.67
CA SER A 106 9.62 1.75 12.23
C SER A 106 9.51 0.79 11.04
N ILE A 107 8.56 -0.15 11.09
CA ILE A 107 8.32 -1.09 9.99
C ILE A 107 7.78 -0.33 8.76
N HIS A 108 6.87 0.61 8.95
CA HIS A 108 6.26 1.38 7.86
C HIS A 108 7.27 2.29 7.14
N VAL A 109 8.14 2.97 7.88
CA VAL A 109 9.27 3.71 7.29
C VAL A 109 10.20 2.76 6.54
N ALA A 110 10.55 1.61 7.13
CA ALA A 110 11.40 0.63 6.46
C ALA A 110 10.78 0.09 5.15
N HIS A 111 9.45 -0.09 5.11
CA HIS A 111 8.71 -0.45 3.90
C HIS A 111 8.84 0.65 2.84
N CYS A 112 8.59 1.90 3.22
CA CYS A 112 8.74 3.05 2.35
C CYS A 112 10.16 3.14 1.75
N LEU A 113 11.20 3.02 2.59
CA LEU A 113 12.59 3.01 2.14
C LEU A 113 12.87 1.86 1.16
N ALA A 114 12.28 0.68 1.37
CA ALA A 114 12.47 -0.47 0.49
C ALA A 114 11.96 -0.18 -0.92
N VAL A 115 10.79 0.47 -1.01
CA VAL A 115 10.19 0.85 -2.30
C VAL A 115 11.02 1.92 -3.00
N ILE A 116 11.50 2.93 -2.27
CA ILE A 116 12.36 3.99 -2.82
C ILE A 116 13.68 3.40 -3.36
N VAL A 117 14.36 2.57 -2.56
CA VAL A 117 15.62 1.93 -2.95
C VAL A 117 15.45 1.04 -4.18
N ASN A 118 14.36 0.27 -4.26
CA ASN A 118 14.10 -0.62 -5.39
C ASN A 118 13.77 0.15 -6.68
N LYS A 119 13.02 1.25 -6.59
CA LYS A 119 12.65 2.07 -7.75
C LYS A 119 13.78 3.00 -8.21
N LYS A 120 14.77 3.29 -7.34
CA LYS A 120 15.96 4.11 -7.64
C LYS A 120 15.64 5.53 -8.13
N VAL A 121 14.54 6.11 -7.64
CA VAL A 121 14.11 7.47 -8.03
C VAL A 121 14.71 8.52 -7.10
N PHE A 122 14.78 8.25 -5.80
CA PHE A 122 15.34 9.17 -4.80
C PHE A 122 16.56 8.57 -4.12
N TYR A 123 17.47 9.45 -3.69
CA TYR A 123 18.56 9.07 -2.82
C TYR A 123 18.06 8.78 -1.39
N VAL A 124 18.52 7.69 -0.82
CA VAL A 124 18.32 7.34 0.60
C VAL A 124 19.67 7.03 1.21
N ASP A 125 19.92 7.58 2.39
CA ASP A 125 21.14 7.30 3.14
C ASP A 125 21.24 5.80 3.48
N VAL A 126 22.31 5.16 3.01
CA VAL A 126 22.56 3.72 3.20
C VAL A 126 22.61 3.35 4.70
N ASN A 127 23.11 4.23 5.56
CA ASN A 127 23.17 3.99 7.00
C ASN A 127 21.77 4.01 7.63
N MET A 128 20.87 4.86 7.12
CA MET A 128 19.46 4.89 7.56
C MET A 128 18.81 3.54 7.28
N VAL A 129 18.96 3.03 6.05
CA VAL A 129 18.44 1.71 5.63
C VAL A 129 19.03 0.58 6.46
N LYS A 130 20.36 0.54 6.64
CA LYS A 130 21.05 -0.49 7.45
C LYS A 130 20.51 -0.54 8.89
N LYS A 131 20.33 0.63 9.51
CA LYS A 131 19.77 0.74 10.87
C LYS A 131 18.32 0.27 10.93
N SER A 132 17.48 0.65 9.96
CA SER A 132 16.10 0.18 9.86
C SER A 132 16.03 -1.35 9.77
N LEU A 133 16.87 -1.95 8.92
CA LEU A 133 16.96 -3.40 8.78
C LEU A 133 17.41 -4.09 10.07
N LYS A 134 18.35 -3.49 10.81
CA LYS A 134 18.78 -4.03 12.10
C LYS A 134 17.66 -3.99 13.14
N TYR A 135 16.88 -2.90 13.18
CA TYR A 135 15.68 -2.82 14.03
C TYR A 135 14.67 -3.92 13.67
N LEU A 136 14.40 -4.13 12.36
CA LEU A 136 13.44 -5.15 11.91
C LEU A 136 13.91 -6.58 12.20
N GLU A 137 15.22 -6.84 12.18
CA GLU A 137 15.79 -8.14 12.57
C GLU A 137 15.50 -8.46 14.03
N ASN A 138 15.51 -7.46 14.90
CA ASN A 138 15.28 -7.61 16.35
C ASN A 138 13.83 -7.28 16.76
N ILE A 139 12.89 -7.20 15.81
CA ILE A 139 11.56 -6.63 16.02
C ILE A 139 10.81 -7.22 17.23
N GLU A 140 10.95 -8.52 17.47
CA GLU A 140 10.31 -9.19 18.62
C GLU A 140 10.84 -8.64 19.95
N SER A 141 12.16 -8.58 20.11
CA SER A 141 12.79 -7.98 21.30
C SER A 141 12.52 -6.48 21.42
N GLU A 142 12.47 -5.76 20.30
CA GLU A 142 12.15 -4.32 20.27
C GLU A 142 10.71 -4.06 20.73
N ILE A 143 9.77 -5.00 20.46
CA ILE A 143 8.41 -4.97 20.99
C ILE A 143 8.40 -5.35 22.48
N ASP A 144 9.12 -6.40 22.88
CA ASP A 144 9.11 -6.92 24.26
C ASP A 144 9.65 -5.96 25.31
N GLN A 145 10.62 -5.12 24.94
CA GLN A 145 11.16 -4.12 25.86
C GLN A 145 10.22 -2.92 26.09
N LEU A 146 9.15 -2.77 25.30
CA LEU A 146 8.22 -1.64 25.44
C LEU A 146 7.35 -1.81 26.70
N PRO A 147 7.31 -0.82 27.61
CA PRO A 147 6.54 -0.93 28.86
C PRO A 147 5.03 -1.22 28.67
N TYR A 148 4.48 -0.82 27.53
CA TYR A 148 3.06 -0.95 27.19
C TYR A 148 2.74 -2.16 26.31
N SER A 149 3.73 -2.89 25.76
CA SER A 149 3.46 -4.01 24.84
C SER A 149 2.82 -5.21 25.55
N LYS A 150 2.91 -5.29 26.88
CA LYS A 150 2.19 -6.26 27.71
C LYS A 150 0.66 -6.16 27.61
N TYR A 151 0.13 -5.04 27.14
CA TYR A 151 -1.30 -4.82 26.92
C TYR A 151 -1.74 -5.14 25.49
N TRP A 152 -0.81 -5.51 24.62
CA TRP A 152 -1.12 -5.87 23.24
C TRP A 152 -1.45 -7.36 23.14
N SER A 153 -2.53 -7.67 22.43
CA SER A 153 -2.84 -9.05 22.05
C SER A 153 -1.70 -9.70 21.25
N GLU A 154 -1.60 -11.03 21.34
CA GLU A 154 -0.68 -11.81 20.50
C GLU A 154 -0.92 -11.54 19.00
N ARG A 155 -2.17 -11.25 18.62
CA ARG A 155 -2.54 -10.89 17.25
C ARG A 155 -1.86 -9.61 16.76
N THR A 156 -1.87 -8.55 17.57
CA THR A 156 -1.15 -7.31 17.24
C THR A 156 0.35 -7.56 17.10
N ARG A 157 0.93 -8.30 18.05
CA ARG A 157 2.36 -8.61 18.08
C ARG A 157 2.79 -9.43 16.86
N PHE A 158 2.08 -10.51 16.54
CA PHE A 158 2.37 -11.31 15.35
C PHE A 158 2.13 -10.53 14.04
N SER A 159 1.19 -9.60 14.00
CA SER A 159 0.98 -8.75 12.83
C SER A 159 2.17 -7.82 12.56
N LEU A 160 2.75 -7.21 13.61
CA LEU A 160 3.98 -6.42 13.50
C LEU A 160 5.16 -7.29 13.02
N MET A 161 5.32 -8.48 13.58
CA MET A 161 6.38 -9.40 13.18
C MET A 161 6.24 -9.85 11.72
N SER A 162 5.03 -10.21 11.28
CA SER A 162 4.75 -10.58 9.90
C SER A 162 5.03 -9.43 8.93
N TYR A 163 4.64 -8.20 9.30
CA TYR A 163 4.93 -7.02 8.47
C TYR A 163 6.44 -6.79 8.37
N ALA A 164 7.18 -6.92 9.48
CA ALA A 164 8.63 -6.79 9.48
C ALA A 164 9.33 -7.82 8.58
N LEU A 165 8.89 -9.09 8.62
CA LEU A 165 9.41 -10.13 7.72
C LEU A 165 9.13 -9.81 6.26
N TYR A 166 7.93 -9.33 5.93
CA TYR A 166 7.58 -8.89 4.58
C TYR A 166 8.45 -7.73 4.09
N VAL A 167 8.73 -6.74 4.94
CA VAL A 167 9.64 -5.64 4.58
C VAL A 167 11.07 -6.13 4.39
N ARG A 168 11.59 -7.00 5.27
CA ARG A 168 12.91 -7.62 5.12
C ARG A 168 13.03 -8.41 3.82
N ALA A 169 11.97 -9.12 3.44
CA ALA A 169 11.86 -9.80 2.15
C ALA A 169 11.93 -8.83 0.95
N LYS A 170 11.36 -7.62 1.02
CA LYS A 170 11.52 -6.60 -0.04
C LYS A 170 12.95 -6.10 -0.20
N TYR A 171 13.80 -6.29 0.82
CA TYR A 171 15.25 -6.10 0.75
C TYR A 171 16.01 -7.38 0.36
N ARG A 172 15.31 -8.37 -0.20
CA ARG A 172 15.86 -9.66 -0.67
C ARG A 172 16.52 -10.49 0.44
N GLN A 173 16.18 -10.24 1.71
CA GLN A 173 16.62 -11.11 2.80
C GLN A 173 15.83 -12.42 2.75
N ASN A 174 16.53 -13.55 2.88
CA ASN A 174 15.89 -14.86 2.95
C ASN A 174 15.32 -15.09 4.36
N VAL A 175 14.05 -14.73 4.55
CA VAL A 175 13.35 -14.82 5.84
C VAL A 175 12.16 -15.80 5.79
N ALA A 176 12.14 -16.68 4.80
CA ALA A 176 11.05 -17.65 4.58
C ALA A 176 10.93 -18.67 5.74
N ASP A 177 12.04 -19.12 6.33
CA ASP A 177 12.00 -20.04 7.47
C ASP A 177 11.51 -19.35 8.75
N GLN A 178 11.84 -18.07 8.93
CA GLN A 178 11.29 -17.26 10.04
C GLN A 178 9.79 -17.06 9.89
N ALA A 179 9.29 -16.84 8.66
CA ALA A 179 7.87 -16.75 8.37
C ALA A 179 7.14 -18.08 8.66
N LEU A 180 7.74 -19.21 8.30
CA LEU A 180 7.21 -20.53 8.60
C LEU A 180 7.09 -20.77 10.12
N GLN A 181 8.16 -20.47 10.87
CA GLN A 181 8.16 -20.59 12.33
C GLN A 181 7.12 -19.67 12.98
N LEU A 182 6.98 -18.44 12.49
CA LEU A 182 5.99 -17.49 13.00
C LEU A 182 4.56 -18.01 12.78
N PHE A 183 4.28 -18.53 11.58
CA PHE A 183 2.97 -19.14 11.27
C PHE A 183 2.67 -20.35 12.15
N GLN A 184 3.65 -21.24 12.36
CA GLN A 184 3.50 -22.42 13.22
C GLN A 184 3.22 -22.04 14.68
N ARG A 185 3.81 -20.94 15.17
CA ARG A 185 3.59 -20.42 16.53
C ARG A 185 2.25 -19.70 16.68
N SER A 186 1.79 -19.00 15.65
CA SER A 186 0.57 -18.19 15.72
C SER A 186 -0.70 -18.97 15.39
N GLY A 187 -0.65 -19.84 14.37
CA GLY A 187 -1.84 -20.39 13.73
C GLY A 187 -2.79 -19.31 13.20
N PHE A 188 -3.98 -19.68 12.72
CA PHE A 188 -4.99 -18.71 12.26
C PHE A 188 -5.71 -18.00 13.40
N ASP A 189 -5.76 -18.59 14.60
CA ASP A 189 -6.48 -18.00 15.74
C ASP A 189 -5.85 -16.69 16.19
N LYS A 190 -4.52 -16.64 16.18
CA LYS A 190 -3.73 -15.48 16.62
C LYS A 190 -3.19 -14.66 15.45
N LEU A 191 -3.38 -15.07 14.20
CA LEU A 191 -2.90 -14.32 13.04
C LEU A 191 -4.05 -13.54 12.41
N SER A 192 -3.82 -12.27 12.10
CA SER A 192 -4.77 -11.50 11.32
C SER A 192 -4.70 -11.88 9.84
N LEU A 193 -5.73 -11.49 9.08
CA LEU A 193 -5.73 -11.69 7.63
C LEU A 193 -4.60 -10.91 6.94
N GLU A 194 -4.35 -9.65 7.32
CA GLU A 194 -3.22 -8.88 6.79
C GLU A 194 -1.87 -9.54 7.09
N ALA A 195 -1.67 -10.04 8.31
CA ALA A 195 -0.46 -10.74 8.69
C ALA A 195 -0.27 -12.03 7.88
N SER A 196 -1.34 -12.77 7.65
CA SER A 196 -1.34 -13.94 6.76
C SER A 196 -0.97 -13.56 5.33
N GLY A 197 -1.47 -12.42 4.82
CA GLY A 197 -1.14 -11.93 3.47
C GLY A 197 0.34 -11.60 3.30
N TRP A 198 0.94 -10.95 4.30
CA TRP A 198 2.38 -10.72 4.32
C TRP A 198 3.19 -12.01 4.39
N LEU A 199 2.83 -12.95 5.27
CA LEU A 199 3.52 -14.23 5.37
C LEU A 199 3.41 -15.04 4.08
N LEU A 200 2.26 -15.01 3.40
CA LEU A 200 2.07 -15.67 2.12
C LEU A 200 3.09 -15.21 1.06
N ILE A 201 3.36 -13.91 0.99
CA ILE A 201 4.39 -13.34 0.10
C ILE A 201 5.80 -13.74 0.55
N VAL A 202 6.07 -13.81 1.85
CA VAL A 202 7.41 -14.15 2.35
C VAL A 202 7.73 -15.63 2.11
N LEU A 203 6.77 -16.52 2.31
CA LEU A 203 6.92 -17.97 2.14
C LEU A 203 7.23 -18.37 0.69
N SER A 204 6.86 -17.53 -0.30
CA SER A 204 7.08 -17.81 -1.73
C SER A 204 8.52 -17.58 -2.21
N ILE A 205 9.39 -16.91 -1.43
CA ILE A 205 10.72 -16.47 -1.87
C ILE A 205 11.71 -17.63 -2.07
N ASN A 206 11.53 -18.74 -1.34
CA ASN A 206 12.36 -19.95 -1.45
C ASN A 206 11.50 -21.19 -1.18
N LYS A 207 10.63 -21.48 -2.14
CA LYS A 207 9.66 -22.57 -2.05
C LYS A 207 10.35 -23.92 -1.83
N ASN A 208 9.77 -24.70 -0.94
CA ASN A 208 10.02 -26.12 -0.76
C ASN A 208 8.68 -26.79 -0.45
N ASN A 209 8.63 -28.12 -0.39
CA ASN A 209 7.36 -28.84 -0.20
C ASN A 209 6.60 -28.36 1.04
N HIS A 210 7.27 -28.24 2.19
CA HIS A 210 6.65 -27.75 3.43
C HIS A 210 6.08 -26.33 3.31
N LYS A 211 6.80 -25.41 2.66
CA LYS A 211 6.32 -24.04 2.46
C LYS A 211 5.17 -23.98 1.47
N ASN A 212 5.17 -24.84 0.44
CA ASN A 212 4.05 -24.95 -0.49
C ASN A 212 2.79 -25.41 0.24
N ASP A 213 2.89 -26.40 1.14
CA ASP A 213 1.76 -26.84 1.95
C ASP A 213 1.18 -25.68 2.79
N ILE A 214 2.04 -24.86 3.42
CA ILE A 214 1.58 -23.70 4.19
C ILE A 214 0.99 -22.60 3.30
N ILE A 215 1.58 -22.35 2.11
CA ILE A 215 1.03 -21.42 1.12
C ILE A 215 -0.38 -21.84 0.73
N ASP A 216 -0.60 -23.13 0.44
CA ASP A 216 -1.91 -23.67 0.07
C ASP A 216 -2.92 -23.60 1.22
N ILE A 217 -2.47 -23.85 2.46
CA ILE A 217 -3.28 -23.70 3.67
C ILE A 217 -3.73 -22.23 3.87
N ILE A 218 -2.82 -21.27 3.77
CA ILE A 218 -3.14 -19.83 3.89
C ILE A 218 -4.06 -19.39 2.74
N TYR A 219 -3.77 -19.82 1.51
CA TYR A 219 -4.60 -19.45 0.36
C TYR A 219 -6.01 -20.02 0.46
N THR A 220 -6.16 -21.26 0.93
CA THR A 220 -7.47 -21.87 1.22
C THR A 220 -8.20 -21.12 2.33
N HIS A 221 -7.48 -20.69 3.38
CA HIS A 221 -8.06 -19.85 4.43
C HIS A 221 -8.63 -18.55 3.87
N PHE A 222 -7.96 -17.89 2.92
CA PHE A 222 -8.49 -16.67 2.27
C PHE A 222 -9.78 -16.95 1.53
N LYS A 223 -9.85 -18.03 0.74
CA LYS A 223 -11.09 -18.41 0.04
C LYS A 223 -12.25 -18.68 1.01
N GLY A 224 -11.97 -19.14 2.23
CA GLY A 224 -12.99 -19.34 3.27
C GLY A 224 -13.39 -18.06 4.02
N LYS A 225 -12.70 -16.93 3.80
CA LYS A 225 -12.93 -15.65 4.52
C LYS A 225 -13.37 -14.50 3.61
N VAL A 226 -13.29 -14.68 2.30
CA VAL A 226 -13.74 -13.69 1.33
C VAL A 226 -15.27 -13.65 1.27
N SER A 227 -15.82 -12.42 1.23
CA SER A 227 -17.22 -12.17 0.89
C SER A 227 -17.27 -11.69 -0.55
N GLU A 228 -17.98 -12.44 -1.40
CA GLU A 228 -18.02 -12.20 -2.84
C GLU A 228 -19.45 -11.90 -3.31
N THR A 229 -19.55 -10.93 -4.21
CA THR A 229 -20.73 -10.72 -5.07
C THR A 229 -20.39 -11.14 -6.51
N SER A 230 -21.32 -10.94 -7.44
CA SER A 230 -21.08 -11.09 -8.87
C SER A 230 -19.98 -10.16 -9.39
N GLU A 231 -19.81 -8.98 -8.79
CA GLU A 231 -18.95 -7.91 -9.31
C GLU A 231 -17.73 -7.62 -8.45
N THR A 232 -17.85 -7.76 -7.13
CA THR A 232 -16.83 -7.31 -6.16
C THR A 232 -16.51 -8.38 -5.14
N ALA A 233 -15.36 -8.25 -4.47
CA ALA A 233 -15.00 -9.05 -3.32
C ALA A 233 -14.41 -8.14 -2.24
N ASN A 234 -14.60 -8.52 -0.98
CA ASN A 234 -13.92 -7.93 0.17
C ASN A 234 -13.71 -8.97 1.27
N PHE A 235 -12.82 -8.67 2.21
CA PHE A 235 -12.59 -9.48 3.39
C PHE A 235 -13.20 -8.80 4.60
N ILE A 236 -14.02 -9.56 5.34
CA ILE A 236 -14.59 -9.08 6.60
C ILE A 236 -13.56 -9.34 7.71
N THR A 237 -12.93 -8.28 8.18
CA THR A 237 -12.01 -8.32 9.32
C THR A 237 -12.66 -7.84 10.60
N SER A 238 -12.40 -8.53 11.71
CA SER A 238 -12.54 -7.96 13.05
C SER A 238 -11.15 -7.87 13.68
N TYR A 239 -10.78 -6.66 14.08
CA TYR A 239 -9.71 -6.44 15.04
C TYR A 239 -10.36 -6.10 16.37
N GLY A 240 -9.89 -6.72 17.46
CA GLY A 240 -10.23 -6.28 18.80
C GLY A 240 -9.84 -4.81 19.00
N ASP A 241 -10.37 -4.19 20.06
CA ASP A 241 -10.24 -2.74 20.30
C ASP A 241 -8.78 -2.26 20.44
N ASP A 242 -7.86 -3.14 20.84
CA ASP A 242 -6.44 -2.82 21.08
C ASP A 242 -5.58 -2.76 19.80
N GLY A 243 -5.88 -3.59 18.80
CA GLY A 243 -5.07 -3.71 17.59
C GLY A 243 -5.34 -2.63 16.54
N GLN A 244 -6.54 -2.04 16.53
CA GLN A 244 -6.93 -1.04 15.52
C GLN A 244 -6.05 0.21 15.59
N SER A 245 -5.82 0.73 16.80
CA SER A 245 -5.02 1.95 17.01
C SER A 245 -3.52 1.71 16.84
N VAL A 246 -3.01 0.54 17.23
CA VAL A 246 -1.57 0.21 17.15
C VAL A 246 -1.15 -0.05 15.70
N MET A 247 -1.99 -0.74 14.92
CA MET A 247 -1.69 -1.12 13.53
C MET A 247 -2.25 -0.13 12.49
N LEU A 248 -2.98 0.90 12.93
CA LEU A 248 -3.76 1.78 12.06
C LEU A 248 -4.60 0.97 11.04
N HIS A 249 -5.19 -0.12 11.53
CA HIS A 249 -5.84 -1.12 10.68
C HIS A 249 -7.14 -0.58 10.06
N SER A 250 -7.44 -1.03 8.84
CA SER A 250 -8.78 -0.94 8.27
C SER A 250 -9.06 -2.07 7.26
N ASN A 251 -10.34 -2.24 6.93
CA ASN A 251 -10.77 -3.27 5.99
C ASN A 251 -10.15 -3.08 4.59
N GLN A 252 -10.14 -1.84 4.08
CA GLN A 252 -9.57 -1.53 2.77
C GLN A 252 -8.06 -1.78 2.71
N ARG A 253 -7.34 -1.52 3.81
CA ARG A 253 -5.92 -1.87 3.93
C ARG A 253 -5.74 -3.39 3.86
N THR A 254 -6.57 -4.15 4.58
CA THR A 254 -6.52 -5.62 4.50
C THR A 254 -6.79 -6.12 3.09
N ASP A 255 -7.85 -5.64 2.44
CA ASP A 255 -8.19 -6.00 1.06
C ASP A 255 -7.02 -5.72 0.09
N ALA A 256 -6.34 -4.59 0.24
CA ALA A 256 -5.17 -4.24 -0.57
C ALA A 256 -3.98 -5.18 -0.35
N ILE A 257 -3.65 -5.50 0.90
CA ILE A 257 -2.56 -6.43 1.24
C ILE A 257 -2.87 -7.83 0.68
N LEU A 258 -4.12 -8.28 0.84
CA LEU A 258 -4.55 -9.57 0.33
C LEU A 258 -4.56 -9.60 -1.20
N LEU A 259 -4.99 -8.53 -1.87
CA LEU A 259 -4.86 -8.38 -3.32
C LEU A 259 -3.39 -8.46 -3.76
N GLU A 260 -2.47 -7.75 -3.10
CA GLU A 260 -1.03 -7.82 -3.43
C GLU A 260 -0.51 -9.25 -3.30
N SER A 261 -0.94 -9.97 -2.25
CA SER A 261 -0.54 -11.36 -2.01
C SER A 261 -1.09 -12.32 -3.07
N LEU A 262 -2.35 -12.17 -3.45
CA LEU A 262 -2.98 -12.96 -4.51
C LEU A 262 -2.32 -12.71 -5.87
N LEU A 263 -2.06 -11.45 -6.21
CA LEU A 263 -1.29 -11.09 -7.40
C LEU A 263 0.11 -11.68 -7.41
N HIS A 264 0.67 -12.01 -6.25
CA HIS A 264 1.98 -12.65 -6.14
C HIS A 264 1.92 -14.17 -6.34
N ILE A 265 0.89 -14.84 -5.81
CA ILE A 265 0.80 -16.31 -5.78
C ILE A 265 -0.07 -16.91 -6.89
N ASP A 266 -1.16 -16.23 -7.26
CA ASP A 266 -2.12 -16.62 -8.29
C ASP A 266 -2.69 -15.37 -8.98
N PRO A 267 -1.90 -14.73 -9.88
CA PRO A 267 -2.35 -13.54 -10.59
C PRO A 267 -3.54 -13.79 -11.52
N ASN A 268 -3.89 -15.05 -11.82
CA ASN A 268 -5.01 -15.42 -12.68
C ASN A 268 -6.31 -15.63 -11.91
N SER A 269 -6.28 -15.61 -10.58
CA SER A 269 -7.47 -15.71 -9.75
C SER A 269 -8.50 -14.63 -10.10
N THR A 270 -9.75 -15.03 -10.29
CA THR A 270 -10.89 -14.09 -10.49
C THR A 270 -11.07 -13.15 -9.29
N LEU A 271 -10.62 -13.57 -8.09
CA LEU A 271 -10.59 -12.74 -6.90
C LEU A 271 -9.77 -11.46 -7.08
N CYS A 272 -8.66 -11.50 -7.84
CA CYS A 272 -7.85 -10.30 -8.06
C CYS A 272 -8.68 -9.18 -8.70
N THR A 273 -9.45 -9.51 -9.75
CA THR A 273 -10.31 -8.53 -10.43
C THR A 273 -11.46 -8.06 -9.55
N LYS A 274 -12.10 -8.98 -8.79
CA LYS A 274 -13.19 -8.62 -7.88
C LYS A 274 -12.73 -7.74 -6.72
N LEU A 275 -11.55 -8.00 -6.15
CA LEU A 275 -10.95 -7.17 -5.09
C LEU A 275 -10.55 -5.80 -5.64
N CYS A 276 -9.95 -5.74 -6.84
CA CYS A 276 -9.67 -4.47 -7.51
C CYS A 276 -10.95 -3.63 -7.67
N LYS A 277 -12.03 -4.23 -8.17
CA LYS A 277 -13.33 -3.56 -8.30
C LYS A 277 -13.89 -3.13 -6.95
N GLY A 278 -13.82 -4.00 -5.93
CA GLY A 278 -14.22 -3.70 -4.57
C GLY A 278 -13.47 -2.49 -4.00
N LEU A 279 -12.14 -2.47 -4.08
CA LEU A 279 -11.32 -1.35 -3.63
C LEU A 279 -11.68 -0.04 -4.33
N GLN A 280 -11.85 -0.08 -5.66
CA GLN A 280 -12.22 1.10 -6.46
C GLN A 280 -13.61 1.64 -6.09
N ALA A 281 -14.57 0.76 -5.77
CA ALA A 281 -15.93 1.14 -5.37
C ALA A 281 -15.99 1.80 -3.99
N HIS A 282 -14.97 1.62 -3.14
CA HIS A 282 -14.91 2.23 -1.80
C HIS A 282 -14.29 3.64 -1.79
N LYS A 283 -13.89 4.19 -2.95
CA LYS A 283 -13.37 5.56 -3.03
C LYS A 283 -14.44 6.57 -2.64
N VAL A 284 -14.07 7.54 -1.83
CA VAL A 284 -14.86 8.74 -1.52
C VAL A 284 -14.10 9.94 -2.05
N LYS A 285 -14.68 10.64 -3.03
CA LYS A 285 -14.01 11.75 -3.74
C LYS A 285 -12.63 11.34 -4.27
N GLY A 286 -12.54 10.14 -4.86
CA GLY A 286 -11.33 9.64 -5.51
C GLY A 286 -10.24 9.08 -4.59
N ALA A 287 -10.43 9.11 -3.27
CA ALA A 287 -9.46 8.59 -2.29
C ALA A 287 -10.09 7.65 -1.25
N TRP A 288 -9.25 6.96 -0.48
CA TRP A 288 -9.62 6.16 0.70
C TRP A 288 -9.44 6.97 1.99
N LYS A 289 -9.93 6.46 3.12
CA LYS A 289 -10.22 7.28 4.32
C LYS A 289 -8.99 7.85 5.00
N SER A 290 -7.83 7.24 4.81
CA SER A 290 -6.60 7.60 5.52
C SER A 290 -5.36 7.50 4.63
N THR A 291 -4.26 8.11 5.10
CA THR A 291 -2.94 8.01 4.48
C THR A 291 -2.45 6.56 4.37
N GLN A 292 -2.72 5.73 5.38
CA GLN A 292 -2.44 4.29 5.38
C GLN A 292 -3.24 3.54 4.32
N GLU A 293 -4.56 3.75 4.28
CA GLU A 293 -5.41 3.12 3.27
C GLU A 293 -4.97 3.49 1.86
N ASN A 294 -4.79 4.79 1.62
CA ASN A 294 -4.37 5.28 0.32
C ASN A 294 -3.06 4.63 -0.11
N CYS A 295 -2.01 4.61 0.72
CA CYS A 295 -0.72 4.07 0.28
C CYS A 295 -0.75 2.56 0.00
N PHE A 296 -1.41 1.75 0.84
CA PHE A 296 -1.50 0.31 0.60
C PHE A 296 -2.36 -0.03 -0.61
N VAL A 297 -3.50 0.66 -0.79
CA VAL A 297 -4.35 0.44 -1.96
C VAL A 297 -3.63 0.87 -3.24
N LEU A 298 -2.93 2.00 -3.23
CA LEU A 298 -2.14 2.45 -4.38
C LEU A 298 -1.06 1.44 -4.79
N ILE A 299 -0.32 0.86 -3.84
CA ILE A 299 0.67 -0.19 -4.14
C ILE A 299 0.00 -1.42 -4.77
N ALA A 300 -1.11 -1.88 -4.21
CA ALA A 300 -1.81 -3.07 -4.69
C ALA A 300 -2.40 -2.86 -6.09
N LEU A 301 -3.01 -1.69 -6.34
CA LEU A 301 -3.59 -1.35 -7.63
C LEU A 301 -2.53 -1.03 -8.69
N ASP A 302 -1.42 -0.38 -8.32
CA ASP A 302 -0.26 -0.22 -9.21
C ASP A 302 0.22 -1.59 -9.72
N LYS A 303 0.40 -2.54 -8.80
CA LYS A 303 0.77 -3.92 -9.16
C LYS A 303 -0.30 -4.61 -10.01
N TYR A 304 -1.58 -4.44 -9.67
CA TYR A 304 -2.69 -5.03 -10.43
C TYR A 304 -2.68 -4.55 -11.88
N PHE A 305 -2.64 -3.24 -12.11
CA PHE A 305 -2.67 -2.69 -13.47
C PHE A 305 -1.40 -2.98 -14.24
N HIS A 306 -0.23 -3.07 -13.61
CA HIS A 306 0.98 -3.55 -14.28
C HIS A 306 0.86 -5.00 -14.76
N ILE A 307 0.13 -5.86 -14.03
CA ILE A 307 -0.09 -7.27 -14.41
C ILE A 307 -1.23 -7.43 -15.42
N LYS A 308 -2.29 -6.61 -15.32
CA LYS A 308 -3.53 -6.76 -16.10
C LYS A 308 -3.66 -5.83 -17.29
N GLU A 309 -2.91 -4.73 -17.33
CA GLU A 309 -2.80 -3.79 -18.45
C GLU A 309 -1.37 -3.82 -19.02
N GLU A 310 -0.81 -5.03 -19.22
CA GLU A 310 0.51 -5.19 -19.83
C GLU A 310 0.49 -4.79 -21.32
N ASP A 311 -0.62 -5.07 -22.01
CA ASP A 311 -0.81 -4.71 -23.41
C ASP A 311 -0.77 -3.20 -23.63
N THR A 312 -0.11 -2.79 -24.71
CA THR A 312 -0.08 -1.39 -25.13
C THR A 312 -1.46 -1.01 -25.67
N PRO A 313 -2.14 0.00 -25.10
CA PRO A 313 -3.46 0.39 -25.59
C PRO A 313 -3.42 0.85 -27.04
N ASP A 314 -4.29 0.29 -27.90
CA ASP A 314 -4.53 0.77 -29.26
C ASP A 314 -6.04 0.70 -29.54
N PHE A 315 -6.75 1.77 -29.21
CA PHE A 315 -8.20 1.84 -29.35
C PHE A 315 -8.68 3.27 -29.60
N VAL A 316 -9.93 3.40 -30.06
CA VAL A 316 -10.58 4.70 -30.22
C VAL A 316 -11.74 4.79 -29.22
N ALA A 317 -11.68 5.77 -28.33
CA ALA A 317 -12.80 6.13 -27.48
C ALA A 317 -13.72 7.06 -28.27
N HIS A 318 -14.99 6.71 -28.35
CA HIS A 318 -16.02 7.56 -28.94
C HIS A 318 -16.94 8.06 -27.82
N ILE A 319 -17.34 9.33 -27.91
CA ILE A 319 -18.12 10.02 -26.89
C ILE A 319 -19.44 10.46 -27.52
N TRP A 320 -20.54 10.14 -26.85
CA TRP A 320 -21.88 10.58 -27.21
C TRP A 320 -22.58 11.18 -26.00
N LEU A 321 -23.40 12.21 -26.24
CA LEU A 321 -24.36 12.72 -25.30
C LEU A 321 -25.75 12.44 -25.87
N ASP A 322 -26.50 11.55 -25.22
CA ASP A 322 -27.69 10.90 -25.77
C ASP A 322 -27.41 10.26 -27.14
N ASN A 323 -27.99 10.79 -28.22
CA ASN A 323 -27.78 10.32 -29.58
C ASN A 323 -26.77 11.16 -30.36
N ASP A 324 -26.27 12.25 -29.79
CA ASP A 324 -25.38 13.18 -30.47
C ASP A 324 -23.92 12.80 -30.24
N TYR A 325 -23.18 12.60 -31.33
CA TYR A 325 -21.74 12.33 -31.27
C TYR A 325 -20.98 13.60 -30.88
N CYS A 326 -20.26 13.55 -29.76
CA CYS A 326 -19.52 14.68 -29.21
C CYS A 326 -18.03 14.67 -29.59
N GLY A 327 -17.49 13.52 -30.02
CA GLY A 327 -16.11 13.41 -30.46
C GLY A 327 -15.51 12.02 -30.29
N GLN A 328 -14.25 11.87 -30.70
CA GLN A 328 -13.45 10.68 -30.46
C GLN A 328 -12.04 11.06 -30.03
N HIS A 329 -11.41 10.15 -29.32
CA HIS A 329 -9.99 10.20 -29.01
C HIS A 329 -9.33 8.87 -29.35
N GLN A 330 -8.25 8.92 -30.11
CA GLN A 330 -7.45 7.73 -30.41
C GLN A 330 -6.35 7.58 -29.38
N TYR A 331 -6.31 6.42 -28.74
CA TYR A 331 -5.27 6.02 -27.82
C TYR A 331 -4.29 5.10 -28.51
N LYS A 332 -3.01 5.49 -28.52
CA LYS A 332 -1.87 4.63 -28.86
C LYS A 332 -0.83 4.74 -27.75
N GLY A 333 -0.67 3.67 -26.98
CA GLY A 333 0.10 3.71 -25.74
C GLY A 333 -0.70 4.24 -24.56
N LYS A 334 -0.04 4.33 -23.39
CA LYS A 334 -0.65 4.76 -22.14
C LYS A 334 -0.69 6.30 -22.07
N ILE A 335 -1.80 6.89 -22.53
CA ILE A 335 -2.08 8.34 -22.61
C ILE A 335 -3.37 8.67 -21.82
N ILE A 336 -3.43 9.88 -21.22
CA ILE A 336 -4.64 10.53 -20.67
C ILE A 336 -4.94 11.76 -21.54
N SER A 337 -6.21 11.98 -21.91
CA SER A 337 -6.63 13.09 -22.77
C SER A 337 -7.86 13.83 -22.26
#